data_AF-A0A9K3LK26-F1
#
_entry.id   AF-A0A9K3LK26-F1
#
_cell.length_a   1.000
_cell.length_b   1.000
_cell.length_c   1.000
_cell.angle_alpha   90.00
_cell.angle_beta   90.00
_cell.angle_gamma   90.00
#
_symmetry.space_group_name_H-M   'P 1'
#
loop_
_entity.id
_entity.type
_entity.pdbx_description
1 polymer ?
#
loop_
_entity_poly.entity_id
_entity_poly.type
_entity_poly.pdbx_seq_one_letter_code
_entity_poly.pdbx_strand_id
1 'polypeptide(L)'
;MRIHLIHQTLLVLVLQLNRVVSLGTKNIHQRHEASAIDTIHPHNLNLKPLSRSLQESSSDQDLFIPPCNTLLGTMTLEELKAVAAGLVGSIAPDPESFEYVYLESVLVTPIQHGIQVHRICAGCQDVASQVQQDTEAAAVFESFCGPENYGAVNATFSGLMMVPLADDDKTILPGTLKGVIEMHPTSTALVPSLMWTRPQSGEESTTIGDGGPEEELMLQLDAILAGSGQVLVFPDYMGYAENGNELYKGYTIRKAYETSCVPIVLFAQEYLRQQTNSCTELSTTVAVKGYSEGGYTAVVLADVLHRLGWNVLQVHAGGGPYDLIAATTKTFERIVNGQYDMRFRHILALVGSSYSSTYMDLPNYRQNQDMLTDVIRPTLVNLIANSTPGPIVRESMPYDDQSDLLDLLFEENYLAFVDASVAAGEFDPCGNTSREELERLNVDKICQAFQLNVIVETLQNAPFRVSVCHSEDDEVVPFASVPDLSGNNNLTFVPAQGTHNEAGAACIFGALLYYFGQEFQSVAVDPVHSNTNCAAVDAPGRTPIDTSIPTNQSPTFTPSEEVGDTATTTNAPTETTTASGTSGGIALVASCIWITFIIVSVAAILLVHA
;
A
#
# COMPACT_ATOMS: atom_id res chain seq x y z
N MET A 1 18.62 -9.94 -27.22
CA MET A 1 19.58 -8.80 -27.22
C MET A 1 18.93 -7.46 -26.89
N ARG A 2 17.87 -7.01 -27.57
CA ARG A 2 17.19 -5.73 -27.25
C ARG A 2 16.61 -5.65 -25.83
N ILE A 3 16.05 -6.75 -25.29
CA ILE A 3 15.51 -6.82 -23.92
C ILE A 3 16.60 -6.67 -22.85
N HIS A 4 17.81 -7.19 -23.12
CA HIS A 4 18.94 -7.11 -22.19
C HIS A 4 19.55 -5.70 -22.15
N LEU A 5 19.51 -4.98 -23.27
CA LEU A 5 19.94 -3.59 -23.39
C LEU A 5 18.98 -2.64 -22.64
N ILE A 6 17.66 -2.87 -22.74
CA ILE A 6 16.66 -2.11 -21.98
C ILE A 6 16.84 -2.32 -20.48
N HIS A 7 17.12 -3.56 -20.04
CA HIS A 7 17.38 -3.86 -18.63
C HIS A 7 18.58 -3.12 -18.04
N GLN A 8 19.69 -3.00 -18.78
CA GLN A 8 20.87 -2.29 -18.29
C GLN A 8 20.67 -0.77 -18.24
N THR A 9 19.92 -0.20 -19.19
CA THR A 9 19.54 1.22 -19.14
C THR A 9 18.54 1.50 -18.01
N LEU A 10 17.60 0.59 -17.77
CA LEU A 10 16.68 0.64 -16.62
C LEU A 10 17.46 0.62 -15.30
N LEU A 11 18.47 -0.25 -15.19
CA LEU A 11 19.29 -0.36 -13.99
C LEU A 11 20.03 0.95 -13.68
N VAL A 12 20.57 1.62 -14.70
CA VAL A 12 21.22 2.94 -14.53
C VAL A 12 20.18 4.01 -14.12
N LEU A 13 18.99 3.98 -14.70
CA LEU A 13 17.92 4.92 -14.36
C LEU A 13 17.39 4.72 -12.93
N VAL A 14 17.20 3.46 -12.51
CA VAL A 14 16.81 3.08 -11.14
C VAL A 14 17.88 3.53 -10.14
N LEU A 15 19.17 3.34 -10.47
CA LEU A 15 20.27 3.81 -9.61
C LEU A 15 20.33 5.35 -9.50
N GLN A 16 19.91 6.10 -10.52
CA GLN A 16 19.80 7.57 -10.45
C GLN A 16 18.56 8.03 -9.71
N LEU A 17 17.41 7.36 -9.89
CA LEU A 17 16.18 7.57 -9.12
C LEU A 17 16.41 7.35 -7.62
N ASN A 18 17.10 6.27 -7.26
CA ASN A 18 17.52 6.01 -5.88
C ASN A 18 18.41 7.13 -5.33
N ARG A 19 19.23 7.75 -6.18
CA ARG A 19 20.06 8.89 -5.79
C ARG A 19 19.23 10.15 -5.51
N VAL A 20 18.15 10.39 -6.27
CA VAL A 20 17.24 11.53 -6.05
C VAL A 20 16.43 11.34 -4.76
N VAL A 21 15.87 10.14 -4.53
CA VAL A 21 15.16 9.79 -3.27
C VAL A 21 16.11 9.87 -2.06
N SER A 22 17.33 9.34 -2.18
CA SER A 22 18.37 9.39 -1.13
C SER A 22 18.89 10.82 -0.86
N LEU A 23 18.95 11.70 -1.87
CA LEU A 23 19.35 13.10 -1.70
C LEU A 23 18.25 13.96 -1.09
N GLY A 24 16.97 13.66 -1.37
CA GLY A 24 15.82 14.29 -0.70
C GLY A 24 15.80 13.99 0.81
N THR A 25 16.06 12.73 1.19
CA THR A 25 16.11 12.31 2.59
C THR A 25 17.35 12.80 3.35
N LYS A 26 18.53 12.88 2.71
CA LYS A 26 19.76 13.37 3.36
C LYS A 26 19.82 14.89 3.55
N ASN A 27 19.24 15.69 2.65
CA ASN A 27 19.28 17.15 2.76
C ASN A 27 18.40 17.72 3.89
N ILE A 28 17.46 16.94 4.41
CA ILE A 28 16.63 17.31 5.57
C ILE A 28 17.43 17.25 6.88
N HIS A 29 18.53 16.48 6.94
CA HIS A 29 19.33 16.31 8.15
C HIS A 29 20.51 17.28 8.32
N GLN A 30 20.81 18.14 7.33
CA GLN A 30 21.98 19.05 7.39
C GLN A 30 21.66 20.55 7.41
N ARG A 31 20.39 20.99 7.46
CA ARG A 31 20.06 22.42 7.56
C ARG A 31 20.01 22.94 9.00
N HIS A 32 21.19 23.01 9.63
CA HIS A 32 21.50 24.02 10.65
C HIS A 32 22.94 24.48 10.45
N GLU A 33 23.19 25.34 9.45
CA GLU A 33 24.21 26.40 9.48
C GLU A 33 24.14 27.23 8.19
N ALA A 34 24.31 28.55 8.33
CA ALA A 34 23.93 29.56 7.36
C ALA A 34 24.93 29.73 6.20
N SER A 35 24.41 29.92 4.97
CA SER A 35 24.97 30.83 3.97
C SER A 35 23.96 31.08 2.86
N ALA A 36 23.76 32.36 2.53
CA ALA A 36 22.92 32.82 1.43
C ALA A 36 23.50 32.40 0.07
N ILE A 37 22.76 31.56 -0.64
CA ILE A 37 22.86 31.35 -2.09
C ILE A 37 21.41 31.40 -2.59
N ASP A 38 21.16 32.22 -3.61
CA ASP A 38 19.87 32.29 -4.31
C ASP A 38 19.54 30.92 -4.91
N THR A 39 18.80 30.10 -4.15
CA THR A 39 18.17 28.89 -4.63
C THR A 39 16.97 29.26 -5.47
N ILE A 40 16.98 28.82 -6.72
CA ILE A 40 15.79 28.71 -7.57
C ILE A 40 14.81 27.81 -6.79
N HIS A 41 13.72 28.40 -6.30
CA HIS A 41 12.63 27.65 -5.69
C HIS A 41 12.05 26.70 -6.76
N PRO A 42 11.93 25.39 -6.51
CA PRO A 42 11.09 24.55 -7.33
C PRO A 42 9.68 25.16 -7.29
N HIS A 43 9.10 25.41 -8.46
CA HIS A 43 7.74 25.88 -8.57
C HIS A 43 6.83 24.88 -7.87
N ASN A 44 6.24 25.27 -6.74
CA ASN A 44 5.07 24.60 -6.16
C ASN A 44 4.03 24.52 -7.28
N LEU A 45 3.88 23.33 -7.88
CA LEU A 45 2.76 23.00 -8.74
C LEU A 45 1.53 23.06 -7.86
N ASN A 46 0.91 24.23 -7.85
CA ASN A 46 -0.28 24.54 -7.09
C ASN A 46 -1.44 23.77 -7.74
N LEU A 47 -1.54 22.48 -7.42
CA LEU A 47 -2.73 21.67 -7.66
C LEU A 47 -3.81 22.32 -6.81
N LYS A 48 -4.49 23.35 -7.32
CA LYS A 48 -5.53 24.06 -6.57
C LYS A 48 -6.56 23.03 -6.11
N PRO A 49 -6.59 22.66 -4.81
CA PRO A 49 -7.80 22.06 -4.28
C PRO A 49 -8.86 23.14 -4.42
N LEU A 50 -10.13 22.75 -4.62
CA LEU A 50 -11.23 23.70 -4.52
C LEU A 50 -11.09 24.48 -3.20
N SER A 51 -10.63 25.74 -3.29
CA SER A 51 -10.28 26.53 -2.13
C SER A 51 -11.56 26.92 -1.39
N ARG A 52 -11.97 26.11 -0.41
CA ARG A 52 -12.87 26.57 0.64
C ARG A 52 -12.04 27.30 1.68
N SER A 53 -12.39 28.56 1.94
CA SER A 53 -11.81 29.32 3.05
C SER A 53 -12.27 28.69 4.37
N LEU A 54 -11.47 27.78 4.92
CA LEU A 54 -11.65 27.29 6.28
C LEU A 54 -10.97 28.29 7.23
N GLN A 55 -11.78 28.84 8.14
CA GLN A 55 -11.31 29.71 9.22
C GLN A 55 -10.44 28.90 10.19
N GLU A 56 -9.26 29.42 10.48
CA GLU A 56 -8.32 28.88 11.46
C GLU A 56 -8.90 28.94 12.88
N SER A 57 -9.17 27.79 13.50
CA SER A 57 -9.18 27.68 14.96
C SER A 57 -8.75 26.29 15.44
N SER A 58 -7.58 26.24 16.07
CA SER A 58 -7.12 25.39 17.19
C SER A 58 -7.34 23.86 17.19
N SER A 59 -6.20 23.16 17.29
CA SER A 59 -5.87 21.88 17.98
C SER A 59 -6.60 20.58 17.67
N ASP A 60 -7.79 20.60 17.09
CA ASP A 60 -8.45 19.40 16.57
C ASP A 60 -8.89 19.70 15.13
N GLN A 61 -7.95 19.60 14.18
CA GLN A 61 -8.36 19.49 12.79
C GLN A 61 -8.94 18.10 12.62
N ASP A 62 -10.22 17.95 12.98
CA ASP A 62 -11.02 16.80 12.60
C ASP A 62 -10.76 16.54 11.12
N LEU A 63 -10.19 15.37 10.82
CA LEU A 63 -9.85 14.98 9.47
C LEU A 63 -11.12 15.09 8.62
N PHE A 64 -11.14 16.04 7.69
CA PHE A 64 -12.31 16.23 6.83
C PHE A 64 -12.45 14.99 5.93
N ILE A 65 -13.43 14.14 6.23
CA ILE A 65 -13.79 13.00 5.39
C ILE A 65 -14.81 13.50 4.36
N PRO A 66 -14.48 13.53 3.06
CA PRO A 66 -15.42 13.93 2.02
C PRO A 66 -16.62 12.98 1.99
N PRO A 67 -17.84 13.42 1.62
CA PRO A 67 -18.97 12.52 1.46
C PRO A 67 -18.68 11.39 0.46
N CYS A 68 -19.29 10.22 0.69
CA CYS A 68 -19.21 9.11 -0.25
C CYS A 68 -19.76 9.46 -1.64
N ASN A 69 -19.25 8.78 -2.66
CA ASN A 69 -19.73 8.82 -4.04
C ASN A 69 -19.69 10.22 -4.67
N THR A 70 -18.68 11.01 -4.29
CA THR A 70 -18.53 12.42 -4.68
C THR A 70 -17.30 12.64 -5.57
N LEU A 71 -17.41 13.63 -6.46
CA LEU A 71 -16.28 14.15 -7.24
C LEU A 71 -15.38 14.97 -6.31
N LEU A 72 -14.13 14.55 -6.14
CA LEU A 72 -13.11 15.24 -5.36
C LEU A 72 -12.38 16.30 -6.16
N GLY A 73 -12.14 16.03 -7.45
CA GLY A 73 -11.42 16.95 -8.31
C GLY A 73 -11.42 16.55 -9.77
N THR A 74 -10.95 17.46 -10.61
CA THR A 74 -10.78 17.22 -12.05
C THR A 74 -9.47 17.86 -12.47
N MET A 75 -8.67 17.10 -13.22
CA MET A 75 -7.45 17.59 -13.86
C MET A 75 -7.64 17.51 -15.37
N THR A 76 -7.42 18.63 -16.04
CA THR A 76 -7.38 18.67 -17.51
C THR A 76 -6.14 17.93 -18.04
N LEU A 77 -6.16 17.58 -19.34
CA LEU A 77 -5.02 16.96 -20.01
C LEU A 77 -3.73 17.79 -19.83
N GLU A 78 -3.82 19.11 -19.99
CA GLU A 78 -2.67 20.00 -19.88
C GLU A 78 -2.16 20.11 -18.44
N GLU A 79 -3.05 20.16 -17.44
CA GLU A 79 -2.65 20.12 -16.02
C GLU A 79 -1.94 18.81 -15.68
N LEU A 80 -2.46 17.68 -16.15
CA LEU A 80 -1.87 16.37 -15.88
C LEU A 80 -0.51 16.20 -16.59
N LYS A 81 -0.38 16.66 -17.84
CA LYS A 81 0.92 16.71 -18.54
C LYS A 81 1.91 17.64 -17.84
N ALA A 82 1.47 18.76 -17.29
CA ALA A 82 2.33 19.66 -16.54
C ALA A 82 2.84 19.02 -15.24
N VAL A 83 2.00 18.28 -14.53
CA VAL A 83 2.42 17.49 -13.35
C VAL A 83 3.47 16.45 -13.74
N ALA A 84 3.20 15.69 -14.81
CA ALA A 84 4.14 14.68 -15.31
C ALA A 84 5.48 15.30 -15.74
N ALA A 85 5.46 16.39 -16.50
CA ALA A 85 6.67 17.08 -16.92
C ALA A 85 7.45 17.67 -15.73
N GLY A 86 6.75 18.17 -14.71
CA GLY A 86 7.37 18.63 -13.46
C GLY A 86 8.09 17.50 -12.72
N LEU A 87 7.49 16.31 -12.66
CA LEU A 87 8.11 15.12 -12.09
C LEU A 87 9.33 14.67 -12.91
N VAL A 88 9.23 14.65 -14.24
CA VAL A 88 10.38 14.34 -15.10
C VAL A 88 11.53 15.32 -14.86
N GLY A 89 11.24 16.62 -14.79
CA GLY A 89 12.24 17.66 -14.52
C GLY A 89 12.85 17.59 -13.12
N SER A 90 12.15 17.05 -12.12
CA SER A 90 12.72 16.88 -10.78
C SER A 90 13.70 15.70 -10.71
N ILE A 91 13.43 14.63 -11.48
CA ILE A 91 14.28 13.45 -11.59
C ILE A 91 15.47 13.70 -12.52
N ALA A 92 15.23 14.33 -13.66
CA ALA A 92 16.21 14.63 -14.70
C ALA A 92 16.19 16.13 -15.03
N PRO A 93 16.91 16.99 -14.28
CA PRO A 93 16.80 18.44 -14.44
C PRO A 93 17.29 19.01 -15.77
N ASP A 94 18.10 18.26 -16.51
CA ASP A 94 18.62 18.67 -17.82
C ASP A 94 17.69 18.16 -18.94
N PRO A 95 16.92 19.05 -19.60
CA PRO A 95 15.99 18.65 -20.65
C PRO A 95 16.67 18.11 -21.92
N GLU A 96 17.99 18.33 -22.08
CA GLU A 96 18.76 17.77 -23.20
C GLU A 96 19.36 16.39 -22.86
N SER A 97 19.28 15.95 -21.60
CA SER A 97 19.78 14.65 -21.18
C SER A 97 18.95 13.50 -21.76
N PHE A 98 19.60 12.35 -21.97
CA PHE A 98 18.92 11.14 -22.43
C PHE A 98 17.84 10.70 -21.43
N GLU A 99 18.14 10.84 -20.13
CA GLU A 99 17.24 10.49 -19.03
C GLU A 99 15.95 11.30 -19.06
N TYR A 100 16.02 12.62 -19.27
CA TYR A 100 14.84 13.47 -19.40
C TYR A 100 13.98 13.05 -20.60
N VAL A 101 14.59 12.95 -21.79
CA VAL A 101 13.88 12.57 -23.02
C VAL A 101 13.22 11.19 -22.87
N TYR A 102 13.93 10.24 -22.26
CA TYR A 102 13.39 8.92 -21.99
C TYR A 102 12.19 8.98 -21.03
N LEU A 103 12.33 9.64 -19.88
CA LEU A 103 11.27 9.78 -18.89
C LEU A 103 10.07 10.55 -19.44
N GLU A 104 10.27 11.60 -20.22
CA GLU A 104 9.20 12.34 -20.91
C GLU A 104 8.46 11.44 -21.91
N SER A 105 9.19 10.61 -22.66
CA SER A 105 8.57 9.65 -23.60
C SER A 105 7.74 8.57 -22.91
N VAL A 106 8.07 8.23 -21.66
CA VAL A 106 7.43 7.18 -20.88
C VAL A 106 6.30 7.70 -20.01
N LEU A 107 6.45 8.88 -19.40
CA LEU A 107 5.51 9.40 -18.40
C LEU A 107 4.59 10.47 -18.97
N VAL A 108 5.08 11.34 -19.86
CA VAL A 108 4.31 12.48 -20.38
C VAL A 108 3.58 12.10 -21.67
N THR A 109 4.28 11.45 -22.59
CA THR A 109 3.76 11.13 -23.94
C THR A 109 2.53 10.21 -23.92
N PRO A 110 2.43 9.19 -23.03
CA PRO A 110 1.24 8.34 -22.99
C PRO A 110 -0.02 9.03 -22.47
N ILE A 111 0.08 10.24 -21.88
CA ILE A 111 -1.07 10.97 -21.35
C ILE A 111 -1.90 11.52 -22.52
N GLN A 112 -3.08 10.96 -22.70
CA GLN A 112 -4.02 11.30 -23.77
C GLN A 112 -5.29 11.98 -23.24
N HIS A 113 -5.57 11.83 -21.95
CA HIS A 113 -6.80 12.28 -21.32
C HIS A 113 -6.52 13.09 -20.06
N GLY A 114 -7.43 14.01 -19.74
CA GLY A 114 -7.58 14.48 -18.36
C GLY A 114 -8.23 13.41 -17.48
N ILE A 115 -8.38 13.69 -16.18
CA ILE A 115 -8.99 12.76 -15.23
C ILE A 115 -10.01 13.46 -14.32
N GLN A 116 -11.03 12.71 -13.91
CA GLN A 116 -11.81 13.00 -12.71
C GLN A 116 -11.37 12.07 -11.59
N VAL A 117 -11.39 12.58 -10.36
CA VAL A 117 -11.08 11.81 -9.17
C VAL A 117 -12.29 11.81 -8.24
N HIS A 118 -12.73 10.61 -7.88
CA HIS A 118 -13.94 10.37 -7.10
C HIS A 118 -13.60 9.63 -5.81
N ARG A 119 -14.30 9.95 -4.74
CA ARG A 119 -14.40 9.07 -3.56
C ARG A 119 -15.60 8.16 -3.79
N ILE A 120 -15.40 6.86 -3.72
CA ILE A 120 -16.48 5.87 -3.81
C ILE A 120 -16.58 5.09 -2.51
N CYS A 121 -17.79 4.68 -2.16
CA CYS A 121 -18.02 3.87 -0.97
C CYS A 121 -19.06 2.78 -1.23
N ALA A 122 -18.81 1.60 -0.69
CA ALA A 122 -19.70 0.46 -0.77
C ALA A 122 -19.43 -0.55 0.35
N GLY A 123 -20.49 -1.25 0.78
CA GLY A 123 -20.42 -2.48 1.55
C GLY A 123 -20.80 -3.70 0.70
N CYS A 124 -20.71 -4.88 1.30
CA CYS A 124 -21.06 -6.15 0.62
C CYS A 124 -22.50 -6.15 0.09
N GLN A 125 -23.44 -5.59 0.85
CA GLN A 125 -24.85 -5.48 0.49
C GLN A 125 -25.11 -4.67 -0.79
N ASP A 126 -24.26 -3.67 -1.07
CA ASP A 126 -24.45 -2.76 -2.20
C ASP A 126 -24.11 -3.44 -3.54
N VAL A 127 -23.26 -4.46 -3.50
CA VAL A 127 -22.74 -5.15 -4.69
C VAL A 127 -23.20 -6.60 -4.83
N ALA A 128 -23.88 -7.15 -3.82
CA ALA A 128 -24.30 -8.54 -3.79
C ALA A 128 -25.12 -8.95 -5.04
N SER A 129 -25.96 -8.04 -5.55
CA SER A 129 -26.77 -8.31 -6.75
C SER A 129 -25.95 -8.52 -8.04
N GLN A 130 -24.71 -8.02 -8.09
CA GLN A 130 -23.82 -8.16 -9.25
C GLN A 130 -23.27 -9.58 -9.39
N VAL A 131 -23.11 -10.30 -8.28
CA VAL A 131 -22.49 -11.64 -8.24
C VAL A 131 -23.51 -12.76 -8.08
N GLN A 132 -24.72 -12.47 -7.59
CA GLN A 132 -25.76 -13.47 -7.30
C GLN A 132 -26.29 -14.24 -8.52
N GLN A 133 -26.03 -13.77 -9.74
CA GLN A 133 -26.49 -14.44 -10.96
C GLN A 133 -25.66 -15.68 -11.31
N ASP A 134 -24.42 -15.75 -10.84
CA ASP A 134 -23.53 -16.89 -11.01
C ASP A 134 -23.40 -17.64 -9.66
N THR A 135 -23.74 -18.92 -9.63
CA THR A 135 -23.73 -19.71 -8.40
C THR A 135 -22.32 -19.91 -7.83
N GLU A 136 -21.31 -20.01 -8.70
CA GLU A 136 -19.92 -20.16 -8.27
C GLU A 136 -19.39 -18.83 -7.70
N ALA A 137 -19.60 -17.73 -8.43
CA ALA A 137 -19.21 -16.40 -7.96
C ALA A 137 -19.95 -16.01 -6.67
N ALA A 138 -21.23 -16.36 -6.54
CA ALA A 138 -22.01 -16.12 -5.32
C ALA A 138 -21.45 -16.88 -4.12
N ALA A 139 -21.01 -18.14 -4.29
CA ALA A 139 -20.39 -18.91 -3.21
C ALA A 139 -19.02 -18.33 -2.80
N VAL A 140 -18.23 -17.88 -3.78
CA VAL A 140 -16.96 -17.17 -3.52
C VAL A 140 -17.22 -15.88 -2.77
N PHE A 141 -18.20 -15.08 -3.20
CA PHE A 141 -18.58 -13.83 -2.55
C PHE A 141 -19.08 -14.05 -1.12
N GLU A 142 -19.98 -15.01 -0.91
CA GLU A 142 -20.50 -15.36 0.42
C GLU A 142 -19.38 -15.78 1.38
N SER A 143 -18.30 -16.37 0.86
CA SER A 143 -17.19 -16.76 1.73
C SER A 143 -16.59 -15.59 2.50
N PHE A 144 -16.61 -14.34 1.98
CA PHE A 144 -16.06 -13.14 2.64
C PHE A 144 -17.06 -12.02 2.91
N CYS A 145 -18.22 -12.05 2.26
CA CYS A 145 -19.31 -11.12 2.45
C CYS A 145 -20.55 -11.78 3.10
N GLY A 146 -20.42 -13.03 3.54
CA GLY A 146 -21.43 -13.74 4.32
C GLY A 146 -21.60 -13.13 5.71
N PRO A 147 -22.77 -13.31 6.35
CA PRO A 147 -23.15 -12.61 7.57
C PRO A 147 -22.28 -12.91 8.79
N GLU A 148 -21.53 -14.00 8.76
CA GLU A 148 -20.56 -14.39 9.79
C GLU A 148 -19.22 -13.67 9.70
N ASN A 149 -18.90 -13.03 8.57
CA ASN A 149 -17.60 -12.40 8.36
C ASN A 149 -17.56 -10.98 8.97
N TYR A 150 -16.42 -10.64 9.56
CA TYR A 150 -16.20 -9.34 10.19
C TYR A 150 -16.32 -8.20 9.18
N GLY A 151 -17.20 -7.24 9.46
CA GLY A 151 -17.45 -6.09 8.58
C GLY A 151 -18.38 -6.36 7.39
N ALA A 152 -18.91 -7.56 7.19
CA ALA A 152 -19.70 -7.86 5.98
C ALA A 152 -21.10 -7.23 5.94
N VAL A 153 -21.85 -7.21 7.05
CA VAL A 153 -23.29 -6.88 7.01
C VAL A 153 -23.61 -5.39 7.11
N ASN A 154 -22.77 -4.62 7.81
CA ASN A 154 -23.10 -3.23 8.16
C ASN A 154 -21.97 -2.24 7.90
N ALA A 155 -20.79 -2.68 7.46
CA ALA A 155 -19.72 -1.74 7.19
C ALA A 155 -19.86 -1.16 5.79
N THR A 156 -19.53 0.11 5.68
CA THR A 156 -19.27 0.77 4.40
C THR A 156 -17.77 0.97 4.30
N PHE A 157 -17.17 0.49 3.22
CA PHE A 157 -15.76 0.73 2.92
C PHE A 157 -15.67 1.94 2.00
N SER A 158 -14.52 2.61 1.97
CA SER A 158 -14.24 3.64 0.96
C SER A 158 -13.04 3.30 0.08
N GLY A 159 -12.95 4.02 -1.02
CA GLY A 159 -11.77 4.04 -1.87
C GLY A 159 -11.75 5.28 -2.76
N LEU A 160 -10.63 5.45 -3.44
CA LEU A 160 -10.44 6.44 -4.49
C LEU A 160 -10.69 5.79 -5.86
N MET A 161 -11.25 6.54 -6.79
CA MET A 161 -11.38 6.13 -8.18
C MET A 161 -10.94 7.27 -9.10
N MET A 162 -10.05 6.98 -10.05
CA MET A 162 -9.63 7.92 -11.09
C MET A 162 -10.14 7.45 -12.44
N VAL A 163 -10.77 8.36 -13.19
CA VAL A 163 -11.44 8.03 -14.45
C VAL A 163 -11.01 9.00 -15.55
N PRO A 164 -10.67 8.51 -16.76
CA PRO A 164 -10.22 9.35 -17.86
C PRO A 164 -11.36 10.12 -18.49
N LEU A 165 -11.06 11.24 -19.15
CA LEU A 165 -12.04 12.14 -19.76
C LEU A 165 -12.00 12.15 -21.30
N ALA A 166 -13.17 12.31 -21.91
CA ALA A 166 -13.34 12.60 -23.33
C ALA A 166 -13.20 14.11 -23.58
N ASP A 167 -11.98 14.62 -23.68
CA ASP A 167 -11.67 16.00 -24.09
C ASP A 167 -12.21 17.13 -23.16
N ASP A 168 -12.34 18.35 -23.71
CA ASP A 168 -12.52 19.63 -23.01
C ASP A 168 -13.80 19.77 -22.17
N ASP A 169 -14.82 18.96 -22.43
CA ASP A 169 -16.13 19.06 -21.76
C ASP A 169 -16.15 18.43 -20.36
N LYS A 170 -15.03 17.82 -19.96
CA LYS A 170 -14.84 17.15 -18.67
C LYS A 170 -15.81 15.98 -18.47
N THR A 171 -16.30 15.36 -19.54
CA THR A 171 -17.10 14.14 -19.45
C THR A 171 -16.21 12.90 -19.35
N ILE A 172 -16.71 11.86 -18.67
CA ILE A 172 -16.00 10.58 -18.55
C ILE A 172 -15.88 9.93 -19.94
N LEU A 173 -14.71 9.42 -20.26
CA LEU A 173 -14.38 8.76 -21.52
C LEU A 173 -15.33 7.57 -21.79
N PRO A 174 -16.16 7.59 -22.85
CA PRO A 174 -17.09 6.52 -23.14
C PRO A 174 -16.37 5.25 -23.61
N GLY A 175 -16.95 4.09 -23.29
CA GLY A 175 -16.47 2.77 -23.68
C GLY A 175 -16.27 1.82 -22.50
N THR A 176 -15.80 0.62 -22.82
CA THR A 176 -15.35 -0.34 -21.80
C THR A 176 -13.87 -0.10 -21.53
N LEU A 177 -13.56 0.42 -20.35
CA LEU A 177 -12.20 0.86 -19.99
C LEU A 177 -11.49 -0.20 -19.16
N LYS A 178 -10.19 -0.40 -19.39
CA LYS A 178 -9.38 -1.32 -18.57
C LYS A 178 -9.23 -0.78 -17.15
N GLY A 179 -9.28 -1.67 -16.18
CA GLY A 179 -9.02 -1.38 -14.78
C GLY A 179 -7.59 -1.66 -14.37
N VAL A 180 -7.01 -0.75 -13.58
CA VAL A 180 -5.83 -1.03 -12.75
C VAL A 180 -6.24 -0.82 -11.30
N ILE A 181 -6.12 -1.86 -10.49
CA ILE A 181 -6.47 -1.80 -9.07
C ILE A 181 -5.18 -1.67 -8.27
N GLU A 182 -5.03 -0.57 -7.55
CA GLU A 182 -3.85 -0.27 -6.74
C GLU A 182 -4.13 -0.52 -5.27
N MET A 183 -3.25 -1.31 -4.66
CA MET A 183 -3.30 -1.65 -3.24
C MET A 183 -2.20 -0.86 -2.54
N HIS A 184 -2.61 0.08 -1.68
CA HIS A 184 -1.67 0.99 -1.00
C HIS A 184 -0.77 0.26 0.01
N PRO A 185 0.43 0.79 0.30
CA PRO A 185 1.32 0.24 1.32
C PRO A 185 0.73 0.44 2.72
N THR A 186 1.50 0.03 3.72
CA THR A 186 1.13 0.22 5.13
C THR A 186 0.90 1.67 5.46
N SER A 187 -0.26 1.95 6.04
CA SER A 187 -0.63 3.25 6.56
C SER A 187 -1.19 3.11 7.97
N THR A 188 -0.96 4.12 8.80
CA THR A 188 -1.56 4.23 10.13
C THR A 188 -2.76 5.19 10.16
N ALA A 189 -2.87 6.07 9.17
CA ALA A 189 -3.86 7.15 9.17
C ALA A 189 -4.35 7.53 7.77
N LEU A 190 -3.46 8.02 6.89
CA LEU A 190 -3.87 8.54 5.59
C LEU A 190 -3.92 7.43 4.56
N VAL A 191 -5.07 7.36 3.89
CA VAL A 191 -5.36 6.40 2.82
C VAL A 191 -5.75 7.16 1.55
N PRO A 192 -5.69 6.54 0.36
CA PRO A 192 -5.84 7.23 -0.92
C PRO A 192 -7.07 8.17 -1.00
N SER A 193 -8.23 7.75 -0.47
CA SER A 193 -9.45 8.58 -0.52
C SER A 193 -9.37 9.87 0.30
N LEU A 194 -8.52 9.90 1.33
CA LEU A 194 -8.32 11.05 2.21
C LEU A 194 -7.14 11.91 1.75
N MET A 195 -6.07 11.27 1.27
CA MET A 195 -4.87 11.93 0.76
C MET A 195 -5.17 12.97 -0.32
N TRP A 196 -6.04 12.62 -1.28
CA TRP A 196 -6.40 13.52 -2.38
C TRP A 196 -7.06 14.82 -1.91
N THR A 197 -7.73 14.80 -0.76
CA THR A 197 -8.51 15.94 -0.25
C THR A 197 -7.73 16.84 0.70
N ARG A 198 -6.52 16.44 1.07
CA ARG A 198 -5.69 17.22 1.95
C ARG A 198 -5.37 18.55 1.25
N PRO A 199 -5.68 19.70 1.88
CA PRO A 199 -5.24 20.97 1.34
C PRO A 199 -3.72 20.92 1.20
N GLN A 200 -3.19 21.22 0.02
CA GLN A 200 -1.79 21.61 -0.13
C GLN A 200 -1.61 22.98 0.53
N SER A 201 -1.79 23.05 1.86
CA SER A 201 -1.34 24.20 2.62
C SER A 201 0.16 24.27 2.38
N GLY A 202 0.63 25.33 1.73
CA GLY A 202 2.03 25.51 1.33
C GLY A 202 3.05 25.57 2.49
N GLU A 203 2.69 25.09 3.68
CA GLU A 203 3.60 24.72 4.74
C GLU A 203 4.09 23.30 4.46
N GLU A 204 5.37 23.19 4.10
CA GLU A 204 6.07 21.91 3.97
C GLU A 204 5.81 21.07 5.24
N SER A 205 4.95 20.06 5.14
CA SER A 205 4.69 19.11 6.23
C SER A 205 5.94 18.25 6.41
N THR A 206 6.89 18.71 7.23
CA THR A 206 8.17 18.02 7.49
C THR A 206 8.04 16.77 8.36
N THR A 207 6.82 16.39 8.76
CA THR A 207 6.58 15.18 9.57
C THR A 207 6.60 13.93 8.70
N ILE A 208 7.77 13.31 8.62
CA ILE A 208 8.01 11.99 8.06
C ILE A 208 7.18 10.96 8.85
N GLY A 209 6.02 10.55 8.34
CA GLY A 209 5.39 9.32 8.80
C GLY A 209 3.92 9.01 8.51
N ASP A 210 3.13 9.80 7.77
CA ASP A 210 1.75 9.35 7.40
C ASP A 210 1.29 9.63 5.99
N GLY A 211 2.12 10.30 5.21
CA GLY A 211 1.78 10.75 3.87
C GLY A 211 3.02 11.37 3.30
N GLY A 212 4.12 10.61 3.36
CA GLY A 212 5.41 11.10 2.93
C GLY A 212 5.36 11.58 1.48
N PRO A 213 6.35 12.35 1.03
CA PRO A 213 6.46 12.73 -0.38
C PRO A 213 6.43 11.52 -1.33
N GLU A 214 6.75 10.33 -0.82
CA GLU A 214 6.64 9.06 -1.53
C GLU A 214 5.18 8.69 -1.86
N GLU A 215 4.24 8.74 -0.91
CA GLU A 215 2.84 8.38 -1.19
C GLU A 215 2.14 9.41 -2.07
N GLU A 216 2.46 10.70 -1.92
CA GLU A 216 1.96 11.73 -2.84
C GLU A 216 2.51 11.51 -4.26
N LEU A 217 3.80 11.18 -4.38
CA LEU A 217 4.41 10.81 -5.65
C LEU A 217 3.73 9.59 -6.28
N MET A 218 3.39 8.57 -5.48
CA MET A 218 2.64 7.41 -5.94
C MET A 218 1.31 7.81 -6.57
N LEU A 219 0.53 8.61 -5.84
CA LEU A 219 -0.77 9.06 -6.30
C LEU A 219 -0.68 9.93 -7.56
N GLN A 220 0.39 10.72 -7.70
CA GLN A 220 0.67 11.49 -8.92
C GLN A 220 1.03 10.59 -10.11
N LEU A 221 1.89 9.58 -9.90
CA LEU A 221 2.23 8.59 -10.93
C LEU A 221 1.00 7.81 -11.40
N ASP A 222 0.08 7.53 -10.48
CA ASP A 222 -1.18 6.87 -10.80
C ASP A 222 -2.19 7.77 -11.51
N ALA A 223 -2.25 9.06 -11.15
CA ALA A 223 -3.01 10.04 -11.92
C ALA A 223 -2.51 10.10 -13.37
N ILE A 224 -1.20 10.07 -13.58
CA ILE A 224 -0.57 10.01 -14.91
C ILE A 224 -0.98 8.74 -15.65
N LEU A 225 -0.97 7.60 -14.95
CA LEU A 225 -1.42 6.33 -15.50
C LEU A 225 -2.89 6.38 -15.95
N ALA A 226 -3.79 6.89 -15.10
CA ALA A 226 -5.20 7.10 -15.42
C ALA A 226 -5.38 7.98 -16.68
N GLY A 227 -4.57 9.02 -16.84
CA GLY A 227 -4.54 9.89 -18.02
C GLY A 227 -4.17 9.20 -19.33
N SER A 228 -3.64 7.96 -19.29
CA SER A 228 -3.42 7.15 -20.49
C SER A 228 -4.65 6.31 -20.90
N GLY A 229 -5.82 6.56 -20.28
CA GLY A 229 -7.11 5.98 -20.67
C GLY A 229 -7.54 4.78 -19.84
N GLN A 230 -6.97 4.57 -18.65
CA GLN A 230 -7.39 3.52 -17.73
C GLN A 230 -8.21 4.07 -16.56
N VAL A 231 -9.08 3.23 -16.02
CA VAL A 231 -9.72 3.48 -14.72
C VAL A 231 -8.84 2.91 -13.63
N LEU A 232 -8.54 3.72 -12.62
CA LEU A 232 -7.82 3.26 -11.43
C LEU A 232 -8.75 3.23 -10.22
N VAL A 233 -8.61 2.20 -9.40
CA VAL A 233 -9.37 2.00 -8.16
C VAL A 233 -8.41 1.72 -7.01
N PHE A 234 -8.57 2.42 -5.89
CA PHE A 234 -7.73 2.32 -4.70
C PHE A 234 -8.61 2.09 -3.48
N PRO A 235 -8.84 0.83 -3.06
CA PRO A 235 -9.53 0.55 -1.81
C PRO A 235 -8.71 1.05 -0.61
N ASP A 236 -9.37 1.64 0.40
CA ASP A 236 -8.70 2.15 1.61
C ASP A 236 -8.47 1.07 2.70
N TYR A 237 -8.95 -0.16 2.46
CA TYR A 237 -8.98 -1.28 3.42
C TYR A 237 -9.98 -1.11 4.57
N MET A 238 -10.09 -2.17 5.38
CA MET A 238 -10.91 -2.21 6.59
C MET A 238 -10.23 -1.44 7.73
N GLY A 239 -11.02 -0.64 8.46
CA GLY A 239 -10.55 0.13 9.62
C GLY A 239 -9.90 1.46 9.26
N TYR A 240 -10.14 1.95 8.05
CA TYR A 240 -9.65 3.23 7.54
C TYR A 240 -10.81 4.08 7.01
N ALA A 241 -10.60 5.40 6.99
CA ALA A 241 -11.54 6.37 6.43
C ALA A 241 -13.00 6.13 6.85
N GLU A 242 -13.88 5.68 5.94
CA GLU A 242 -15.32 5.56 6.18
C GLU A 242 -15.68 4.70 7.40
N ASN A 243 -14.95 3.62 7.65
CA ASN A 243 -15.21 2.71 8.78
C ASN A 243 -14.11 2.74 9.84
N GLY A 244 -13.25 3.77 9.84
CA GLY A 244 -12.13 3.88 10.76
C GLY A 244 -12.51 3.92 12.24
N ASN A 245 -13.73 4.34 12.55
CA ASN A 245 -14.27 4.37 13.93
C ASN A 245 -15.17 3.16 14.26
N GLU A 246 -15.44 2.30 13.29
CA GLU A 246 -16.39 1.18 13.43
C GLU A 246 -15.68 -0.18 13.47
N LEU A 247 -14.64 -0.33 12.64
CA LEU A 247 -13.89 -1.56 12.50
C LEU A 247 -12.43 -1.35 12.87
N TYR A 248 -11.80 -2.41 13.37
CA TYR A 248 -10.35 -2.42 13.57
C TYR A 248 -9.60 -2.48 12.23
N LYS A 249 -8.28 -2.23 12.21
CA LYS A 249 -7.44 -2.19 10.99
C LYS A 249 -6.86 -3.55 10.61
N GLY A 250 -7.10 -3.97 9.36
CA GLY A 250 -6.95 -5.36 8.90
C GLY A 250 -5.56 -5.75 8.46
N TYR A 251 -4.53 -5.37 9.23
CA TYR A 251 -3.15 -5.48 8.79
C TYR A 251 -2.74 -6.93 8.51
N THR A 252 -2.43 -7.23 7.26
CA THR A 252 -2.05 -8.56 6.75
C THR A 252 -3.08 -9.64 7.07
N ILE A 253 -4.38 -9.29 7.07
CA ILE A 253 -5.48 -10.23 7.24
C ILE A 253 -6.19 -10.40 5.90
N ARG A 254 -5.95 -11.53 5.24
CA ARG A 254 -6.53 -11.90 3.94
C ARG A 254 -8.01 -11.58 3.87
N LYS A 255 -8.77 -12.02 4.88
CA LYS A 255 -10.22 -11.86 4.92
C LYS A 255 -10.67 -10.41 4.97
N ALA A 256 -9.97 -9.59 5.75
CA ALA A 256 -10.27 -8.17 5.87
C ALA A 256 -10.10 -7.46 4.52
N TYR A 257 -9.09 -7.83 3.73
CA TYR A 257 -8.92 -7.29 2.38
C TYR A 257 -9.98 -7.79 1.40
N GLU A 258 -10.32 -9.08 1.41
CA GLU A 258 -11.40 -9.62 0.58
C GLU A 258 -12.72 -8.85 0.86
N THR A 259 -13.10 -8.74 2.14
CA THR A 259 -14.35 -8.07 2.56
C THR A 259 -14.36 -6.57 2.28
N SER A 260 -13.23 -5.88 2.39
CA SER A 260 -13.18 -4.41 2.20
C SER A 260 -12.89 -3.97 0.77
N CYS A 261 -12.07 -4.72 0.02
CA CYS A 261 -11.58 -4.28 -1.29
C CYS A 261 -12.48 -4.72 -2.43
N VAL A 262 -13.03 -5.94 -2.37
CA VAL A 262 -13.89 -6.46 -3.44
C VAL A 262 -15.15 -5.61 -3.63
N PRO A 263 -15.87 -5.19 -2.57
CA PRO A 263 -17.04 -4.32 -2.76
C PRO A 263 -16.70 -3.00 -3.45
N ILE A 264 -15.55 -2.39 -3.16
CA ILE A 264 -15.11 -1.15 -3.81
C ILE A 264 -14.87 -1.37 -5.30
N VAL A 265 -14.21 -2.45 -5.68
CA VAL A 265 -13.93 -2.79 -7.09
C VAL A 265 -15.22 -3.06 -7.86
N LEU A 266 -16.13 -3.88 -7.31
CA LEU A 266 -17.43 -4.17 -7.93
C LEU A 266 -18.31 -2.91 -8.02
N PHE A 267 -18.29 -2.07 -6.98
CA PHE A 267 -19.05 -0.83 -6.97
C PHE A 267 -18.51 0.19 -7.98
N ALA A 268 -17.20 0.24 -8.23
CA ALA A 268 -16.61 1.13 -9.24
C ALA A 268 -17.22 0.89 -10.64
N GLN A 269 -17.48 -0.37 -11.00
CA GLN A 269 -18.14 -0.72 -12.27
C GLN A 269 -19.57 -0.17 -12.35
N GLU A 270 -20.36 -0.40 -11.31
CA GLU A 270 -21.75 0.07 -11.24
C GLU A 270 -21.82 1.61 -11.17
N TYR A 271 -20.95 2.23 -10.37
CA TYR A 271 -20.84 3.68 -10.25
C TYR A 271 -20.57 4.32 -11.61
N LEU A 272 -19.62 3.80 -12.40
CA LEU A 272 -19.34 4.31 -13.75
C LEU A 272 -20.54 4.21 -14.68
N ARG A 273 -21.26 3.09 -14.65
CA ARG A 273 -22.48 2.91 -15.43
C ARG A 273 -23.55 3.92 -15.03
N GLN A 274 -23.74 4.17 -13.73
CA GLN A 274 -24.72 5.15 -13.25
C GLN A 274 -24.33 6.58 -13.66
N GLN A 275 -23.07 6.98 -13.44
CA GLN A 275 -22.62 8.33 -13.78
C GLN A 275 -22.73 8.61 -15.28
N THR A 276 -22.50 7.61 -16.13
CA THR A 276 -22.44 7.77 -17.58
C THR A 276 -23.66 7.27 -18.32
N ASN A 277 -24.76 6.93 -17.63
CA ASN A 277 -25.95 6.31 -18.25
C ASN A 277 -25.60 5.05 -19.08
N SER A 278 -24.71 4.21 -18.56
CA SER A 278 -24.18 2.99 -19.19
C SER A 278 -23.36 3.24 -20.47
N CYS A 279 -22.81 4.45 -20.64
CA CYS A 279 -21.88 4.73 -21.73
C CYS A 279 -20.43 4.40 -21.43
N THR A 280 -20.10 4.31 -20.14
CA THR A 280 -18.79 3.86 -19.67
C THR A 280 -18.99 2.71 -18.69
N GLU A 281 -18.12 1.72 -18.79
CA GLU A 281 -18.08 0.59 -17.87
C GLU A 281 -16.62 0.20 -17.58
N LEU A 282 -16.34 -0.17 -16.33
CA LEU A 282 -15.08 -0.79 -15.96
C LEU A 282 -15.05 -2.23 -16.49
N SER A 283 -14.01 -2.59 -17.23
CA SER A 283 -13.82 -3.97 -17.69
C SER A 283 -13.54 -4.91 -16.52
N THR A 284 -14.03 -6.15 -16.63
CA THR A 284 -13.62 -7.28 -15.79
C THR A 284 -12.23 -7.83 -16.16
N THR A 285 -11.62 -7.30 -17.21
CA THR A 285 -10.20 -7.52 -17.54
C THR A 285 -9.35 -6.44 -16.86
N VAL A 286 -8.61 -6.85 -15.83
CA VAL A 286 -7.90 -5.93 -14.93
C VAL A 286 -6.45 -6.34 -14.72
N ALA A 287 -5.65 -5.38 -14.26
CA ALA A 287 -4.40 -5.66 -13.56
C ALA A 287 -4.50 -5.19 -12.12
N VAL A 288 -3.71 -5.82 -11.24
CA VAL A 288 -3.63 -5.46 -9.83
C VAL A 288 -2.17 -5.17 -9.49
N LYS A 289 -1.91 -4.17 -8.68
CA LYS A 289 -0.55 -3.90 -8.18
C LYS A 289 -0.59 -3.43 -6.73
N GLY A 290 0.58 -3.44 -6.10
CA GLY A 290 0.80 -2.86 -4.79
C GLY A 290 2.21 -3.10 -4.28
N TYR A 291 2.61 -2.33 -3.27
CA TYR A 291 3.92 -2.44 -2.62
C TYR A 291 3.77 -2.60 -1.11
N SER A 292 4.72 -3.28 -0.44
CA SER A 292 4.67 -3.53 1.01
C SER A 292 3.43 -4.36 1.38
N GLU A 293 2.63 -3.95 2.37
CA GLU A 293 1.28 -4.48 2.62
C GLU A 293 0.44 -4.57 1.35
N GLY A 294 0.50 -3.55 0.48
CA GLY A 294 -0.17 -3.54 -0.81
C GLY A 294 0.30 -4.65 -1.74
N GLY A 295 1.57 -5.08 -1.66
CA GLY A 295 2.08 -6.21 -2.43
C GLY A 295 1.47 -7.55 -2.01
N TYR A 296 1.25 -7.75 -0.71
CA TYR A 296 0.49 -8.86 -0.16
C TYR A 296 -0.97 -8.79 -0.62
N THR A 297 -1.60 -7.63 -0.44
CA THR A 297 -3.02 -7.44 -0.73
C THR A 297 -3.34 -7.55 -2.21
N ALA A 298 -2.44 -7.12 -3.10
CA ALA A 298 -2.59 -7.25 -4.55
C ALA A 298 -2.76 -8.72 -4.98
N VAL A 299 -2.03 -9.64 -4.35
CA VAL A 299 -2.15 -11.08 -4.62
C VAL A 299 -3.49 -11.61 -4.11
N VAL A 300 -3.87 -11.24 -2.88
CA VAL A 300 -5.16 -11.64 -2.28
C VAL A 300 -6.33 -11.18 -3.15
N LEU A 301 -6.32 -9.91 -3.54
CA LEU A 301 -7.39 -9.34 -4.36
C LEU A 301 -7.45 -9.97 -5.75
N ALA A 302 -6.30 -10.19 -6.39
CA ALA A 302 -6.23 -10.86 -7.68
C ALA A 302 -6.81 -12.29 -7.64
N ASP A 303 -6.47 -13.05 -6.60
CA ASP A 303 -7.00 -14.41 -6.41
C ASP A 303 -8.54 -14.41 -6.30
N VAL A 304 -9.10 -13.54 -5.45
CA VAL A 304 -10.56 -13.50 -5.27
C VAL A 304 -11.27 -12.96 -6.51
N LEU A 305 -10.73 -11.95 -7.21
CA LEU A 305 -11.30 -11.46 -8.47
C LEU A 305 -11.30 -12.56 -9.54
N HIS A 306 -10.21 -13.32 -9.66
CA HIS A 306 -10.16 -14.46 -10.57
C HIS A 306 -11.23 -15.51 -10.24
N ARG A 307 -11.39 -15.86 -8.95
CA ARG A 307 -12.45 -16.78 -8.50
C ARG A 307 -13.87 -16.24 -8.70
N LEU A 308 -14.04 -14.92 -8.78
CA LEU A 308 -15.28 -14.24 -9.18
C LEU A 308 -15.48 -14.17 -10.70
N GLY A 309 -14.59 -14.78 -11.50
CA GLY A 309 -14.67 -14.83 -12.95
C GLY A 309 -14.04 -13.65 -13.68
N TRP A 310 -13.31 -12.77 -12.98
CA TRP A 310 -12.58 -11.67 -13.62
C TRP A 310 -11.31 -12.19 -14.31
N ASN A 311 -10.94 -11.52 -15.40
CA ASN A 311 -9.73 -11.82 -16.14
C ASN A 311 -8.57 -10.97 -15.62
N VAL A 312 -7.82 -11.51 -14.65
CA VAL A 312 -6.62 -10.86 -14.11
C VAL A 312 -5.45 -11.07 -15.07
N LEU A 313 -5.04 -9.99 -15.74
CA LEU A 313 -3.96 -10.03 -16.73
C LEU A 313 -2.58 -10.20 -16.10
N GLN A 314 -2.35 -9.42 -15.05
CA GLN A 314 -1.04 -9.25 -14.43
C GLN A 314 -1.22 -8.74 -13.01
N VAL A 315 -0.44 -9.31 -12.11
CA VAL A 315 -0.25 -8.81 -10.74
C VAL A 315 1.19 -8.31 -10.61
N HIS A 316 1.36 -7.07 -10.13
CA HIS A 316 2.67 -6.55 -9.73
C HIS A 316 2.70 -6.47 -8.20
N ALA A 317 3.21 -7.51 -7.57
CA ALA A 317 3.30 -7.62 -6.12
C ALA A 317 4.73 -7.25 -5.70
N GLY A 318 4.91 -6.09 -5.06
CA GLY A 318 6.21 -5.62 -4.62
C GLY A 318 6.39 -5.65 -3.10
N GLY A 319 7.54 -6.09 -2.60
CA GLY A 319 7.93 -5.96 -1.18
C GLY A 319 6.95 -6.53 -0.16
N GLY A 320 6.11 -7.51 -0.54
CA GLY A 320 5.01 -7.98 0.30
C GLY A 320 5.40 -9.13 1.25
N PRO A 321 4.84 -9.20 2.47
CA PRO A 321 5.07 -10.31 3.40
C PRO A 321 4.24 -11.55 3.00
N TYR A 322 4.60 -12.23 1.90
CA TYR A 322 3.80 -13.36 1.36
C TYR A 322 3.76 -14.58 2.28
N ASP A 323 4.91 -14.90 2.89
CA ASP A 323 5.01 -15.76 4.06
C ASP A 323 5.10 -14.89 5.31
N LEU A 324 3.95 -14.60 5.92
CA LEU A 324 3.85 -13.72 7.08
C LEU A 324 4.54 -14.31 8.31
N ILE A 325 4.58 -15.64 8.43
CA ILE A 325 5.26 -16.33 9.52
C ILE A 325 6.77 -16.08 9.40
N ALA A 326 7.34 -16.41 8.23
CA ALA A 326 8.75 -16.19 7.96
C ALA A 326 9.15 -14.71 8.05
N ALA A 327 8.30 -13.80 7.55
CA ALA A 327 8.51 -12.36 7.66
C ALA A 327 8.60 -11.92 9.13
N THR A 328 7.67 -12.38 9.98
CA THR A 328 7.60 -11.99 11.39
C THR A 328 8.79 -12.57 12.17
N THR A 329 9.06 -13.87 12.05
CA THR A 329 10.21 -14.52 12.73
C THR A 329 11.54 -13.90 12.32
N LYS A 330 11.73 -13.61 11.02
CA LYS A 330 12.96 -12.97 10.53
C LYS A 330 13.10 -11.52 11.02
N THR A 331 11.99 -10.81 11.20
CA THR A 331 11.99 -9.46 11.79
C THR A 331 12.41 -9.50 13.26
N PHE A 332 11.92 -10.48 14.03
CA PHE A 332 12.32 -10.67 15.43
C PHE A 332 13.82 -10.99 15.55
N GLU A 333 14.34 -11.87 14.70
CA GLU A 333 15.78 -12.13 14.62
C GLU A 333 16.60 -10.84 14.36
N ARG A 334 16.12 -9.98 13.45
CA ARG A 334 16.79 -8.69 13.16
C ARG A 334 16.77 -7.75 14.38
N ILE A 335 15.68 -7.72 15.16
CA ILE A 335 15.59 -6.90 16.39
C ILE A 335 16.59 -7.39 17.43
N VAL A 336 16.60 -8.71 17.71
CA VAL A 336 17.54 -9.32 18.66
C VAL A 336 19.01 -9.07 18.26
N ASN A 337 19.29 -9.05 16.96
CA ASN A 337 20.63 -8.80 16.43
C ASN A 337 21.00 -7.31 16.28
N GLY A 338 20.12 -6.37 16.67
CA GLY A 338 20.38 -4.93 16.54
C GLY A 338 20.38 -4.43 15.09
N GLN A 339 19.73 -5.14 14.17
CA GLN A 339 19.69 -4.87 12.73
C GLN A 339 18.35 -4.26 12.28
N TYR A 340 17.36 -4.20 13.17
CA TYR A 340 16.06 -3.64 12.85
C TYR A 340 16.09 -2.11 12.92
N ASP A 341 15.49 -1.46 11.92
CA ASP A 341 15.36 -0.01 11.92
C ASP A 341 14.11 0.41 12.70
N MET A 342 14.36 1.01 13.87
CA MET A 342 13.33 1.44 14.83
C MET A 342 12.34 2.46 14.30
N ARG A 343 12.60 3.07 13.13
CA ARG A 343 11.63 3.93 12.43
C ARG A 343 10.38 3.15 12.03
N PHE A 344 10.49 1.83 11.83
CA PHE A 344 9.40 0.96 11.37
C PHE A 344 8.65 0.24 12.49
N ARG A 345 8.94 0.53 13.77
CA ARG A 345 8.29 -0.14 14.92
C ARG A 345 6.76 -0.10 14.94
N HIS A 346 6.15 0.87 14.26
CA HIS A 346 4.69 0.93 14.10
C HIS A 346 4.12 -0.28 13.33
N ILE A 347 4.92 -0.92 12.46
CA ILE A 347 4.54 -2.15 11.76
C ILE A 347 4.42 -3.32 12.75
N LEU A 348 5.32 -3.40 13.74
CA LEU A 348 5.22 -4.39 14.82
C LEU A 348 3.96 -4.16 15.66
N ALA A 349 3.62 -2.89 15.93
CA ALA A 349 2.40 -2.55 16.64
C ALA A 349 1.15 -2.93 15.83
N LEU A 350 1.15 -2.74 14.51
CA LEU A 350 0.07 -3.16 13.61
C LEU A 350 -0.08 -4.69 13.62
N VAL A 351 0.98 -5.45 13.34
CA VAL A 351 0.96 -6.93 13.41
C VAL A 351 0.49 -7.40 14.78
N GLY A 352 1.16 -6.94 15.84
CA GLY A 352 0.83 -7.35 17.19
C GLY A 352 -0.63 -7.05 17.53
N SER A 353 -1.13 -5.87 17.20
CA SER A 353 -2.51 -5.51 17.54
C SER A 353 -3.55 -6.25 16.70
N SER A 354 -3.34 -6.43 15.39
CA SER A 354 -4.26 -7.16 14.51
C SER A 354 -4.38 -8.64 14.91
N TYR A 355 -3.32 -9.21 15.50
CA TYR A 355 -3.29 -10.59 16.00
C TYR A 355 -3.42 -10.67 17.54
N SER A 356 -3.96 -9.66 18.21
CA SER A 356 -4.24 -9.65 19.66
C SER A 356 -5.74 -9.57 19.98
N SER A 357 -6.49 -10.59 19.56
CA SER A 357 -7.94 -10.72 19.78
C SER A 357 -8.77 -9.50 19.35
N THR A 358 -8.33 -8.77 18.33
CA THR A 358 -9.04 -7.61 17.79
C THR A 358 -9.93 -7.98 16.60
N TYR A 359 -9.55 -9.01 15.85
CA TYR A 359 -10.23 -9.46 14.65
C TYR A 359 -11.11 -10.67 14.86
N MET A 360 -12.42 -10.52 14.68
CA MET A 360 -13.41 -11.58 14.91
C MET A 360 -13.19 -12.84 14.07
N ASP A 361 -12.67 -12.67 12.84
CA ASP A 361 -12.48 -13.79 11.91
C ASP A 361 -11.19 -14.58 12.16
N LEU A 362 -10.34 -14.13 13.08
CA LEU A 362 -9.12 -14.86 13.42
C LEU A 362 -9.38 -15.92 14.49
N PRO A 363 -8.75 -17.11 14.38
CA PRO A 363 -8.87 -18.20 15.35
C PRO A 363 -8.55 -17.82 16.80
N ASN A 364 -7.70 -16.81 17.02
CA ASN A 364 -7.31 -16.37 18.36
C ASN A 364 -8.25 -15.32 18.97
N TYR A 365 -9.28 -14.87 18.26
CA TYR A 365 -10.24 -13.91 18.77
C TYR A 365 -10.93 -14.39 20.06
N ARG A 366 -10.76 -13.61 21.14
CA ARG A 366 -11.32 -13.89 22.48
C ARG A 366 -10.92 -15.26 23.03
N GLN A 367 -9.76 -15.77 22.61
CA GLN A 367 -9.20 -17.03 23.13
C GLN A 367 -8.14 -16.81 24.22
N ASN A 368 -7.90 -15.56 24.63
CA ASN A 368 -6.81 -15.18 25.53
C ASN A 368 -5.44 -15.68 25.00
N GLN A 369 -5.25 -15.55 23.68
CA GLN A 369 -4.00 -15.80 22.98
C GLN A 369 -3.68 -14.54 22.17
N ASP A 370 -3.16 -13.55 22.87
CA ASP A 370 -2.77 -12.27 22.30
C ASP A 370 -1.28 -12.27 22.00
N MET A 371 -0.89 -11.59 20.92
CA MET A 371 0.53 -11.36 20.62
C MET A 371 1.11 -10.29 21.54
N LEU A 372 0.35 -9.23 21.80
CA LEU A 372 0.76 -8.10 22.61
C LEU A 372 0.52 -8.34 24.10
N THR A 373 1.38 -7.77 24.94
CA THR A 373 1.21 -7.83 26.39
C THR A 373 -0.11 -7.19 26.84
N ASP A 374 -0.76 -7.76 27.86
CA ASP A 374 -1.95 -7.16 28.49
C ASP A 374 -1.74 -5.70 28.93
N VAL A 375 -0.48 -5.32 29.23
CA VAL A 375 -0.11 -3.96 29.64
C VAL A 375 -0.19 -2.97 28.47
N ILE A 376 0.37 -3.32 27.31
CA ILE A 376 0.51 -2.38 26.18
C ILE A 376 -0.64 -2.48 25.18
N ARG A 377 -1.29 -3.64 25.12
CA ARG A 377 -2.34 -3.95 24.15
C ARG A 377 -3.48 -2.93 24.17
N PRO A 378 -4.10 -2.54 25.31
CA PRO A 378 -5.19 -1.56 25.30
C PRO A 378 -4.76 -0.22 24.70
N THR A 379 -3.53 0.22 24.98
CA THR A 379 -2.97 1.46 24.46
C THR A 379 -2.76 1.40 22.95
N LEU A 380 -2.07 0.37 22.45
CA LEU A 380 -1.78 0.26 21.01
C LEU A 380 -3.03 0.01 20.18
N VAL A 381 -3.92 -0.86 20.64
CA VAL A 381 -5.20 -1.10 19.98
C VAL A 381 -6.00 0.19 19.87
N ASN A 382 -6.13 0.96 20.96
CA ASN A 382 -6.85 2.23 20.92
C ASN A 382 -6.16 3.26 20.01
N LEU A 383 -4.82 3.34 20.04
CA LEU A 383 -4.05 4.27 19.23
C LEU A 383 -4.22 3.99 17.72
N ILE A 384 -4.14 2.72 17.34
CA ILE A 384 -4.31 2.27 15.95
C ILE A 384 -5.77 2.39 15.51
N ALA A 385 -6.74 2.08 16.38
CA ALA A 385 -8.16 2.23 16.08
C ALA A 385 -8.52 3.69 15.77
N ASN A 386 -8.01 4.64 16.55
CA ASN A 386 -8.28 6.07 16.34
C ASN A 386 -7.55 6.69 15.12
N SER A 387 -7.01 5.85 14.22
CA SER A 387 -6.30 6.28 13.00
C SER A 387 -5.24 7.32 13.29
N THR A 388 -4.55 7.13 14.41
CA THR A 388 -3.55 8.07 14.89
C THR A 388 -2.38 8.07 13.91
N PRO A 389 -1.93 9.25 13.45
CA PRO A 389 -0.71 9.41 12.68
C PRO A 389 0.46 8.54 13.18
N GLY A 390 1.16 7.85 12.28
CA GLY A 390 2.34 7.02 12.48
C GLY A 390 3.46 7.68 13.29
N PRO A 391 3.80 8.98 13.12
CA PRO A 391 4.68 9.71 14.01
C PRO A 391 4.15 9.75 15.44
N ILE A 392 2.83 9.91 15.64
CA ILE A 392 2.23 9.90 16.97
C ILE A 392 2.24 8.48 17.53
N VAL A 393 1.98 7.45 16.71
CA VAL A 393 2.15 6.04 17.10
C VAL A 393 3.60 5.76 17.54
N ARG A 394 4.56 6.28 16.79
CA ARG A 394 5.99 6.20 17.04
C ARG A 394 6.38 6.94 18.32
N GLU A 395 5.93 8.17 18.49
CA GLU A 395 6.20 9.02 19.66
C GLU A 395 5.53 8.49 20.94
N SER A 396 4.37 7.83 20.80
CA SER A 396 3.66 7.17 21.90
C SER A 396 4.27 5.83 22.29
N MET A 397 5.26 5.35 21.54
CA MET A 397 6.12 4.22 21.91
C MET A 397 7.50 4.78 22.31
N PRO A 398 7.68 5.22 23.58
CA PRO A 398 8.87 5.93 24.07
C PRO A 398 10.06 4.98 24.33
N TYR A 399 10.38 4.13 23.35
CA TYR A 399 11.39 3.09 23.49
C TYR A 399 12.58 3.41 22.60
N ASP A 400 13.62 3.95 23.24
CA ASP A 400 14.90 4.30 22.59
C ASP A 400 15.85 3.11 22.51
N ASP A 401 15.63 2.04 23.30
CA ASP A 401 16.45 0.83 23.28
C ASP A 401 15.77 -0.30 22.51
N GLN A 402 16.53 -0.95 21.61
CA GLN A 402 16.06 -2.10 20.84
C GLN A 402 15.97 -3.36 21.70
N SER A 403 16.81 -3.48 22.76
CA SER A 403 16.89 -4.70 23.56
C SER A 403 15.59 -5.03 24.27
N ASP A 404 14.84 -4.00 24.66
CA ASP A 404 13.64 -4.15 25.48
C ASP A 404 12.36 -4.10 24.64
N LEU A 405 12.46 -3.77 23.35
CA LEU A 405 11.28 -3.56 22.49
C LEU A 405 10.39 -4.81 22.43
N LEU A 406 10.99 -5.99 22.28
CA LEU A 406 10.25 -7.24 22.16
C LEU A 406 9.54 -7.61 23.47
N ASP A 407 10.26 -7.60 24.59
CA ASP A 407 9.75 -7.92 25.93
C ASP A 407 8.62 -6.96 26.37
N LEU A 408 8.67 -5.71 25.92
CA LEU A 408 7.65 -4.71 26.22
C LEU A 408 6.38 -4.89 25.36
N LEU A 409 6.57 -5.24 24.09
CA LEU A 409 5.48 -5.34 23.14
C LEU A 409 4.74 -6.67 23.24
N PHE A 410 5.46 -7.79 23.30
CA PHE A 410 4.90 -9.11 23.06
C PHE A 410 4.82 -9.97 24.32
N GLU A 411 3.81 -10.85 24.36
CA GLU A 411 3.61 -11.81 25.45
C GLU A 411 4.79 -12.77 25.60
N GLU A 412 5.18 -13.07 26.85
CA GLU A 412 6.37 -13.89 27.18
C GLU A 412 6.34 -15.27 26.50
N ASN A 413 5.16 -15.89 26.45
CA ASN A 413 4.99 -17.18 25.80
C ASN A 413 5.20 -17.13 24.28
N TYR A 414 4.78 -16.04 23.64
CA TYR A 414 4.98 -15.83 22.21
C TYR A 414 6.46 -15.55 21.91
N LEU A 415 7.13 -14.76 22.76
CA LEU A 415 8.57 -14.52 22.64
C LEU A 415 9.38 -15.81 22.81
N ALA A 416 9.08 -16.61 23.84
CA ALA A 416 9.74 -17.89 24.06
C ALA A 416 9.57 -18.85 22.86
N PHE A 417 8.40 -18.82 22.22
CA PHE A 417 8.13 -19.56 20.98
C PHE A 417 9.02 -19.07 19.83
N VAL A 418 9.04 -17.77 19.55
CA VAL A 418 9.83 -17.20 18.44
C VAL A 418 11.34 -17.35 18.67
N ASP A 419 11.82 -17.13 19.91
CA ASP A 419 13.22 -17.26 20.28
C ASP A 419 13.75 -18.69 20.07
N ALA A 420 12.96 -19.69 20.43
CA ALA A 420 13.32 -21.09 20.20
C ALA A 420 13.53 -21.37 18.70
N SER A 421 12.69 -20.79 17.85
CA SER A 421 12.74 -20.95 16.40
C SER A 421 13.88 -20.17 15.76
N VAL A 422 14.13 -18.94 16.20
CA VAL A 422 15.31 -18.15 15.79
C VAL A 422 16.59 -18.88 16.17
N ALA A 423 16.67 -19.43 17.39
CA ALA A 423 17.83 -20.22 17.83
C ALA A 423 18.01 -21.51 17.01
N ALA A 424 16.93 -22.09 16.48
CA ALA A 424 16.96 -23.26 15.61
C ALA A 424 17.25 -22.93 14.12
N GLY A 425 17.22 -21.65 13.74
CA GLY A 425 17.30 -21.23 12.33
C GLY A 425 16.05 -21.59 11.52
N GLU A 426 14.89 -21.63 12.18
CA GLU A 426 13.62 -22.04 11.63
C GLU A 426 12.67 -20.84 11.46
N PHE A 427 12.28 -20.55 10.22
CA PHE A 427 11.45 -19.38 9.89
C PHE A 427 9.96 -19.70 9.74
N ASP A 428 9.55 -20.98 9.74
CA ASP A 428 8.14 -21.39 9.85
C ASP A 428 7.92 -22.21 11.14
N PRO A 429 7.94 -21.56 12.31
CA PRO A 429 7.76 -22.28 13.56
C PRO A 429 6.36 -22.83 13.76
N CYS A 430 5.33 -22.26 13.10
CA CYS A 430 3.97 -22.76 13.21
C CYS A 430 3.74 -24.05 12.42
N GLY A 431 4.45 -24.25 11.30
CA GLY A 431 4.42 -25.48 10.52
C GLY A 431 5.25 -26.62 11.14
N ASN A 432 6.34 -26.28 11.84
CA ASN A 432 7.33 -27.26 12.28
C ASN A 432 7.30 -27.58 13.78
N THR A 433 6.62 -26.77 14.59
CA THR A 433 6.40 -27.06 16.01
C THR A 433 5.24 -28.03 16.20
N SER A 434 5.39 -29.01 17.09
CA SER A 434 4.31 -29.96 17.37
C SER A 434 3.10 -29.26 17.97
N ARG A 435 1.90 -29.73 17.64
CA ARG A 435 0.66 -29.17 18.19
C ARG A 435 0.63 -29.17 19.73
N GLU A 436 1.15 -30.22 20.36
CA GLU A 436 1.24 -30.31 21.83
C GLU A 436 2.09 -29.18 22.40
N GLU A 437 3.20 -28.84 21.74
CA GLU A 437 4.09 -27.76 22.15
C GLU A 437 3.45 -26.38 21.93
N LEU A 438 2.75 -26.18 20.81
CA LEU A 438 1.99 -24.94 20.55
C LEU A 438 0.88 -24.72 21.60
N GLU A 439 0.16 -25.79 21.97
CA GLU A 439 -0.87 -25.75 23.02
C GLU A 439 -0.24 -25.50 24.40
N ARG A 440 0.93 -26.10 24.69
CA ARG A 440 1.68 -25.88 25.93
C ARG A 440 2.13 -24.41 26.08
N LEU A 441 2.57 -23.80 24.98
CA LEU A 441 2.96 -22.39 24.92
C LEU A 441 1.77 -21.44 24.76
N ASN A 442 0.54 -21.94 24.64
CA ASN A 442 -0.66 -21.11 24.43
C ASN A 442 -0.55 -20.19 23.18
N VAL A 443 0.01 -20.71 22.08
CA VAL A 443 0.19 -20.00 20.79
C VAL A 443 -0.46 -20.72 19.61
N ASP A 444 -1.19 -21.82 19.84
CA ASP A 444 -1.78 -22.64 18.77
C ASP A 444 -2.80 -21.87 17.92
N LYS A 445 -3.57 -20.94 18.53
CA LYS A 445 -4.54 -20.10 17.83
C LYS A 445 -3.89 -18.95 17.09
N ILE A 446 -2.83 -18.37 17.64
CA ILE A 446 -2.01 -17.38 16.94
C ILE A 446 -1.39 -18.03 15.69
N CYS A 447 -0.83 -19.24 15.81
CA CYS A 447 -0.30 -19.98 14.67
C CYS A 447 -1.37 -20.34 13.63
N GLN A 448 -2.56 -20.78 14.05
CA GLN A 448 -3.69 -20.98 13.13
C GLN A 448 -4.06 -19.67 12.41
N ALA A 449 -4.05 -18.52 13.12
CA ALA A 449 -4.31 -17.22 12.53
C ALA A 449 -3.26 -16.82 11.50
N PHE A 450 -1.97 -16.99 11.79
CA PHE A 450 -0.91 -16.75 10.81
C PHE A 450 -1.02 -17.67 9.59
N GLN A 451 -1.24 -18.97 9.79
CA GLN A 451 -1.37 -19.95 8.71
C GLN A 451 -2.50 -19.61 7.74
N LEU A 452 -3.63 -19.08 8.22
CA LEU A 452 -4.73 -18.61 7.37
C LEU A 452 -4.38 -17.40 6.51
N ASN A 453 -3.34 -16.64 6.91
CA ASN A 453 -2.92 -15.41 6.27
C ASN A 453 -1.59 -15.55 5.50
N VAL A 454 -0.96 -16.73 5.49
CA VAL A 454 0.12 -17.04 4.54
C VAL A 454 -0.47 -17.22 3.14
N ILE A 455 0.10 -16.55 2.14
CA ILE A 455 -0.39 -16.55 0.75
C ILE A 455 0.58 -17.20 -0.23
N VAL A 456 1.57 -17.94 0.27
CA VAL A 456 2.53 -18.71 -0.53
C VAL A 456 1.82 -19.68 -1.47
N GLU A 457 0.84 -20.44 -0.97
CA GLU A 457 0.09 -21.38 -1.80
C GLU A 457 -0.73 -20.65 -2.88
N THR A 458 -1.28 -19.48 -2.56
CA THR A 458 -2.00 -18.65 -3.54
C THR A 458 -1.08 -18.20 -4.68
N LEU A 459 0.16 -17.79 -4.39
CA LEU A 459 1.16 -17.50 -5.42
C LEU A 459 1.53 -18.75 -6.23
N GLN A 460 1.85 -19.85 -5.57
CA GLN A 460 2.27 -21.09 -6.23
C GLN A 460 1.18 -21.68 -7.12
N ASN A 461 -0.09 -21.43 -6.82
CA ASN A 461 -1.23 -21.89 -7.61
C ASN A 461 -1.83 -20.79 -8.50
N ALA A 462 -1.24 -19.60 -8.57
CA ALA A 462 -1.77 -18.48 -9.32
C ALA A 462 -1.97 -18.84 -10.81
N PRO A 463 -3.21 -18.77 -11.33
CA PRO A 463 -3.52 -19.07 -12.73
C PRO A 463 -3.26 -17.88 -13.67
N PHE A 464 -2.91 -16.73 -13.10
CA PHE A 464 -2.58 -15.48 -13.79
C PHE A 464 -1.11 -15.11 -13.54
N ARG A 465 -0.58 -14.21 -14.37
CA ARG A 465 0.81 -13.76 -14.26
C ARG A 465 1.03 -12.91 -13.02
N VAL A 466 2.10 -13.19 -12.28
CA VAL A 466 2.52 -12.41 -11.12
C VAL A 466 4.00 -12.07 -11.25
N SER A 467 4.30 -10.78 -11.16
CA SER A 467 5.65 -10.28 -10.97
C SER A 467 5.86 -10.00 -9.49
N VAL A 468 6.68 -10.81 -8.84
CA VAL A 468 7.11 -10.62 -7.45
C VAL A 468 8.37 -9.78 -7.46
N CYS A 469 8.27 -8.52 -7.08
CA CYS A 469 9.40 -7.60 -7.04
C CYS A 469 9.89 -7.41 -5.60
N HIS A 470 11.17 -7.66 -5.32
CA HIS A 470 11.68 -7.58 -3.95
C HIS A 470 13.18 -7.31 -3.91
N SER A 471 13.65 -6.66 -2.83
CA SER A 471 15.07 -6.56 -2.52
C SER A 471 15.50 -7.54 -1.44
N GLU A 472 16.72 -8.08 -1.57
CA GLU A 472 17.38 -8.85 -0.50
C GLU A 472 17.77 -7.95 0.69
N ASP A 473 17.95 -6.65 0.44
CA ASP A 473 18.37 -5.64 1.42
C ASP A 473 17.19 -4.97 2.14
N ASP A 474 15.95 -5.37 1.84
CA ASP A 474 14.74 -4.81 2.42
C ASP A 474 14.74 -4.99 3.94
N GLU A 475 14.80 -3.88 4.68
CA GLU A 475 14.89 -3.82 6.14
C GLU A 475 13.54 -4.00 6.84
N VAL A 476 12.42 -3.83 6.11
CA VAL A 476 11.06 -3.85 6.66
C VAL A 476 10.41 -5.21 6.46
N VAL A 477 10.41 -5.69 5.21
CA VAL A 477 9.87 -7.00 4.84
C VAL A 477 11.06 -7.88 4.48
N PRO A 478 11.47 -8.83 5.34
CA PRO A 478 12.63 -9.63 5.06
C PRO A 478 12.42 -10.52 3.83
N PHE A 479 13.45 -10.66 2.99
CA PHE A 479 13.42 -11.51 1.79
C PHE A 479 13.04 -12.98 2.07
N ALA A 480 13.19 -13.45 3.31
CA ALA A 480 12.71 -14.76 3.74
C ALA A 480 11.20 -14.97 3.56
N SER A 481 10.42 -13.88 3.38
CA SER A 481 8.99 -13.94 3.09
C SER A 481 8.68 -14.31 1.63
N VAL A 482 9.66 -14.23 0.72
CA VAL A 482 9.50 -14.50 -0.70
C VAL A 482 9.53 -16.01 -0.93
N PRO A 483 8.43 -16.62 -1.42
CA PRO A 483 8.40 -18.07 -1.60
C PRO A 483 9.26 -18.53 -2.78
N ASP A 484 9.53 -19.83 -2.84
CA ASP A 484 10.07 -20.45 -4.04
C ASP A 484 9.07 -20.30 -5.20
N LEU A 485 9.48 -19.52 -6.21
CA LEU A 485 8.68 -19.23 -7.39
C LEU A 485 8.87 -20.27 -8.51
N SER A 486 9.83 -21.20 -8.37
CA SER A 486 10.20 -22.13 -9.44
C SER A 486 9.11 -23.14 -9.79
N GLY A 487 8.14 -23.35 -8.89
CA GLY A 487 7.02 -24.27 -9.08
C GLY A 487 5.91 -23.77 -10.01
N ASN A 488 5.86 -22.47 -10.33
CA ASN A 488 4.79 -21.88 -11.14
C ASN A 488 5.33 -20.97 -12.25
N ASN A 489 5.09 -21.37 -13.50
CA ASN A 489 5.54 -20.62 -14.70
C ASN A 489 4.87 -19.26 -14.88
N ASN A 490 3.78 -18.99 -14.14
CA ASN A 490 3.14 -17.68 -14.13
C ASN A 490 3.83 -16.69 -13.17
N LEU A 491 4.74 -17.16 -12.31
CA LEU A 491 5.49 -16.31 -11.39
C LEU A 491 6.80 -15.87 -12.03
N THR A 492 7.12 -14.59 -11.90
CA THR A 492 8.40 -14.02 -12.31
C THR A 492 8.98 -13.22 -11.14
N PHE A 493 10.19 -13.55 -10.74
CA PHE A 493 10.94 -12.71 -9.80
C PHE A 493 11.52 -11.49 -10.52
N VAL A 494 11.32 -10.31 -9.95
CA VAL A 494 11.90 -9.05 -10.42
C VAL A 494 12.84 -8.52 -9.31
N PRO A 495 14.17 -8.68 -9.44
CA PRO A 495 15.08 -8.23 -8.40
C PRO A 495 15.08 -6.71 -8.29
N ALA A 496 14.92 -6.20 -7.06
CA ALA A 496 15.13 -4.81 -6.70
C ALA A 496 16.34 -4.68 -5.75
N GLN A 497 16.86 -3.47 -5.60
CA GLN A 497 18.03 -3.19 -4.75
C GLN A 497 17.72 -2.06 -3.78
N GLY A 498 18.39 -2.11 -2.62
CA GLY A 498 18.32 -1.07 -1.62
C GLY A 498 17.28 -1.31 -0.54
N THR A 499 17.04 -0.26 0.24
CA THR A 499 16.09 -0.29 1.36
C THR A 499 14.65 -0.48 0.87
N HIS A 500 13.72 -0.70 1.80
CA HIS A 500 12.30 -0.89 1.51
C HIS A 500 11.73 0.21 0.60
N ASN A 501 12.07 1.47 0.84
CA ASN A 501 11.57 2.58 0.00
C ASN A 501 12.27 2.64 -1.37
N GLU A 502 13.58 2.36 -1.43
CA GLU A 502 14.35 2.35 -2.69
C GLU A 502 13.87 1.20 -3.61
N ALA A 503 13.67 0.02 -3.03
CA ALA A 503 13.08 -1.12 -3.72
C ALA A 503 11.64 -0.83 -4.16
N GLY A 504 10.85 -0.16 -3.32
CA GLY A 504 9.49 0.28 -3.64
C GLY A 504 9.42 1.14 -4.88
N ALA A 505 10.23 2.20 -4.94
CA ALA A 505 10.30 3.04 -6.12
C ALA A 505 10.62 2.21 -7.38
N ALA A 506 11.63 1.33 -7.33
CA ALA A 506 12.01 0.49 -8.46
C ALA A 506 10.86 -0.45 -8.91
N CYS A 507 10.19 -1.11 -7.97
CA CYS A 507 9.09 -2.02 -8.25
C CYS A 507 7.90 -1.31 -8.88
N ILE A 508 7.54 -0.14 -8.35
CA ILE A 508 6.45 0.68 -8.85
C ILE A 508 6.74 1.19 -10.26
N PHE A 509 7.92 1.75 -10.49
CA PHE A 509 8.31 2.21 -11.83
C PHE A 509 8.29 1.05 -12.84
N GLY A 510 8.74 -0.15 -12.44
CA GLY A 510 8.62 -1.36 -13.24
C GLY A 510 7.18 -1.69 -13.64
N ALA A 511 6.23 -1.58 -12.70
CA ALA A 511 4.81 -1.77 -12.96
C ALA A 511 4.24 -0.71 -13.92
N LEU A 512 4.56 0.58 -13.71
CA LEU A 512 4.13 1.67 -14.59
C LEU A 512 4.58 1.48 -16.03
N LEU A 513 5.84 1.07 -16.24
CA LEU A 513 6.37 0.76 -17.56
C LEU A 513 5.60 -0.36 -18.27
N TYR A 514 5.14 -1.36 -17.53
CA TYR A 514 4.29 -2.41 -18.08
C TYR A 514 2.95 -1.85 -18.56
N TYR A 515 2.30 -0.99 -17.77
CA TYR A 515 1.00 -0.43 -18.13
C TYR A 515 1.05 0.55 -19.30
N PHE A 516 2.11 1.35 -19.43
CA PHE A 516 2.34 2.15 -20.63
C PHE A 516 2.78 1.32 -21.83
N GLY A 517 3.22 0.08 -21.59
CA GLY A 517 3.70 -0.84 -22.60
C GLY A 517 2.60 -1.30 -23.56
N GLN A 518 2.99 -1.54 -24.81
CA GLN A 518 2.11 -2.10 -25.85
C GLN A 518 1.51 -3.45 -25.45
N GLU A 519 2.19 -4.23 -24.60
CA GLU A 519 1.66 -5.51 -24.10
C GLU A 519 0.34 -5.29 -23.37
N PHE A 520 0.31 -4.44 -22.35
CA PHE A 520 -0.92 -4.13 -21.62
C PHE A 520 -1.96 -3.45 -22.52
N GLN A 521 -1.54 -2.47 -23.32
CA GLN A 521 -2.46 -1.71 -24.19
C GLN A 521 -3.11 -2.57 -25.28
N SER A 522 -2.41 -3.57 -25.81
CA SER A 522 -2.90 -4.41 -26.92
C SER A 522 -3.90 -5.49 -26.51
N VAL A 523 -4.02 -5.83 -25.22
CA VAL A 523 -5.00 -6.82 -24.75
C VAL A 523 -6.41 -6.33 -25.09
N ALA A 524 -7.19 -7.15 -25.80
CA ALA A 524 -8.57 -6.80 -26.11
C ALA A 524 -9.39 -6.70 -24.82
N VAL A 525 -10.22 -5.67 -24.73
CA VAL A 525 -11.23 -5.56 -23.68
C VAL A 525 -12.47 -6.28 -24.19
N ASP A 526 -13.04 -7.18 -23.40
CA ASP A 526 -14.30 -7.81 -23.75
C ASP A 526 -15.36 -6.72 -23.93
N PRO A 527 -16.02 -6.61 -25.09
CA PRO A 527 -17.05 -5.60 -25.32
C PRO A 527 -18.28 -5.97 -24.49
N VAL A 528 -18.35 -5.47 -23.26
CA VAL A 528 -19.51 -5.64 -22.39
C VAL A 528 -20.50 -4.53 -22.73
N HIS A 529 -21.70 -4.94 -23.17
CA HIS A 529 -22.96 -4.16 -23.22
C HIS A 529 -22.92 -2.66 -23.57
N SER A 530 -21.94 -2.19 -24.35
CA SER A 530 -21.88 -0.77 -24.72
C SER A 530 -23.15 -0.44 -25.52
N ASN A 531 -24.03 0.35 -24.91
CA ASN A 531 -25.24 0.80 -25.59
C ASN A 531 -24.76 1.64 -26.77
N THR A 532 -25.01 1.19 -28.01
CA THR A 532 -24.49 1.82 -29.22
C THR A 532 -25.02 3.24 -29.45
N ASN A 533 -25.93 3.70 -28.59
CA ASN A 533 -26.53 5.03 -28.61
C ASN A 533 -25.93 6.00 -27.58
N CYS A 534 -24.61 5.94 -27.33
CA CYS A 534 -23.88 6.94 -26.55
C CYS A 534 -23.59 8.23 -27.34
N ALA A 535 -24.52 8.64 -28.20
CA ALA A 535 -24.50 10.00 -28.73
C ALA A 535 -24.59 10.95 -27.55
N ALA A 536 -23.68 11.93 -27.49
CA ALA A 536 -23.58 12.94 -26.44
C ALA A 536 -24.98 13.37 -26.02
N VAL A 537 -25.46 12.85 -24.89
CA VAL A 537 -26.76 13.23 -24.35
C VAL A 537 -26.52 14.66 -23.88
N ASP A 538 -26.94 15.64 -24.69
CA ASP A 538 -26.90 17.07 -24.38
C ASP A 538 -27.28 17.25 -22.91
N ALA A 539 -26.30 17.54 -22.05
CA ALA A 539 -26.42 17.44 -20.60
C ALA A 539 -27.67 18.18 -20.09
N PRO A 540 -28.81 17.51 -19.89
CA PRO A 540 -30.02 18.19 -19.48
C PRO A 540 -29.95 18.24 -17.96
N GLY A 541 -29.85 19.46 -17.41
CA GLY A 541 -29.69 19.76 -15.98
C GLY A 541 -30.09 18.61 -15.05
N ARG A 542 -29.11 17.76 -14.71
CA ARG A 542 -29.35 16.64 -13.82
C ARG A 542 -29.55 17.19 -12.42
N THR A 543 -30.73 16.95 -11.85
CA THR A 543 -30.86 16.85 -10.40
C THR A 543 -29.79 15.87 -9.91
N PRO A 544 -29.00 16.21 -8.87
CA PRO A 544 -28.07 15.27 -8.25
C PRO A 544 -28.80 13.94 -8.02
N ILE A 545 -28.16 12.83 -8.36
CA ILE A 545 -28.63 11.51 -7.93
C ILE A 545 -28.84 11.63 -6.42
N ASP A 546 -30.05 11.32 -5.95
CA ASP A 546 -30.36 11.41 -4.52
C ASP A 546 -29.51 10.35 -3.81
N THR A 547 -28.36 10.77 -3.30
CA THR A 547 -27.42 9.91 -2.58
C THR A 547 -27.90 9.59 -1.17
N SER A 548 -29.16 9.89 -0.81
CA SER A 548 -29.75 9.42 0.44
C SER A 548 -30.08 7.93 0.36
N ILE A 549 -29.07 7.08 0.15
CA ILE A 549 -29.15 5.71 0.64
C ILE A 549 -29.06 5.83 2.17
N PRO A 550 -30.03 5.30 2.94
CA PRO A 550 -29.96 5.38 4.39
C PRO A 550 -28.73 4.58 4.85
N THR A 551 -27.68 5.29 5.26
CA THR A 551 -26.61 4.69 6.06
C THR A 551 -27.25 4.27 7.37
N ASN A 552 -27.57 2.99 7.51
CA ASN A 552 -27.97 2.42 8.80
C ASN A 552 -26.82 2.66 9.77
N GLN A 553 -27.11 3.25 10.93
CA GLN A 553 -26.11 3.47 11.97
C GLN A 553 -25.55 2.11 12.41
N SER A 554 -24.26 1.88 12.16
CA SER A 554 -23.53 0.72 12.64
C SER A 554 -23.48 0.70 14.17
N PRO A 555 -23.45 -0.48 14.81
CA PRO A 555 -23.17 -0.59 16.23
C PRO A 555 -21.77 -0.07 16.52
N THR A 556 -21.65 0.90 17.43
CA THR A 556 -20.36 1.43 17.89
C THR A 556 -19.56 0.32 18.56
N PHE A 557 -18.34 0.06 18.07
CA PHE A 557 -17.38 -0.81 18.74
C PHE A 557 -17.04 -0.19 20.10
N THR A 558 -17.53 -0.80 21.17
CA THR A 558 -17.03 -0.52 22.51
C THR A 558 -16.01 -1.61 22.83
N PRO A 559 -14.72 -1.29 23.04
CA PRO A 559 -13.78 -2.26 23.60
C PRO A 559 -14.42 -2.80 24.87
N SER A 560 -14.64 -4.12 24.93
CA SER A 560 -15.25 -4.75 26.09
C SER A 560 -14.40 -4.46 27.32
N GLU A 561 -14.98 -3.78 28.31
CA GLU A 561 -14.42 -3.73 29.67
C GLU A 561 -14.21 -5.16 30.19
N GLU A 562 -13.09 -5.33 30.88
CA GLU A 562 -12.56 -6.58 31.41
C GLU A 562 -13.56 -7.35 32.29
N VAL A 563 -13.54 -8.69 32.15
CA VAL A 563 -13.88 -9.59 33.26
C VAL A 563 -12.68 -9.58 34.18
N GLY A 564 -12.78 -8.83 35.28
CA GLY A 564 -11.67 -8.62 36.20
C GLY A 564 -11.23 -9.88 36.96
N ASP A 565 -9.92 -10.05 37.07
CA ASP A 565 -9.28 -10.80 38.16
C ASP A 565 -8.08 -10.00 38.68
N THR A 566 -8.22 -9.46 39.88
CA THR A 566 -7.18 -8.75 40.64
C THR A 566 -6.08 -9.71 41.09
N ALA A 567 -4.88 -9.59 40.50
CA ALA A 567 -3.64 -10.09 41.11
C ALA A 567 -2.74 -8.90 41.50
N THR A 568 -2.35 -8.87 42.77
CA THR A 568 -1.50 -7.83 43.35
C THR A 568 -0.07 -8.34 43.40
N THR A 569 0.89 -7.62 42.80
CA THR A 569 2.32 -7.85 43.07
C THR A 569 3.02 -6.55 43.40
N THR A 570 3.92 -6.66 44.38
CA THR A 570 4.60 -5.55 45.07
C THR A 570 6.11 -5.71 44.93
N ASN A 571 6.77 -4.55 44.81
CA ASN A 571 8.16 -4.22 45.13
C ASN A 571 9.29 -4.60 44.14
N ALA A 572 9.84 -3.57 43.50
CA ALA A 572 11.24 -3.47 43.08
C ALA A 572 12.14 -3.05 44.28
N PRO A 573 13.46 -3.29 44.22
CA PRO A 573 14.37 -2.15 44.03
C PRO A 573 15.69 -2.41 43.26
N THR A 574 16.04 -1.40 42.45
CA THR A 574 17.32 -0.65 42.29
C THR A 574 18.69 -1.35 42.41
N GLU A 575 19.53 -1.23 41.36
CA GLU A 575 20.98 -0.92 41.42
C GLU A 575 21.49 -0.54 40.00
N THR A 576 21.90 0.71 39.75
CA THR A 576 23.25 1.35 39.84
C THR A 576 24.18 1.09 38.64
N THR A 577 24.47 2.19 37.94
CA THR A 577 25.34 2.40 36.79
C THR A 577 26.83 2.19 37.07
N THR A 578 27.58 1.68 36.08
CA THR A 578 29.01 2.00 35.90
C THR A 578 29.35 2.20 34.42
N ALA A 579 30.11 3.27 34.16
CA ALA A 579 30.55 3.70 32.84
C ALA A 579 32.05 3.40 32.63
N SER A 580 32.40 2.98 31.41
CA SER A 580 33.71 3.19 30.73
C SER A 580 33.50 2.71 29.29
N GLY A 581 33.71 3.44 28.20
CA GLY A 581 34.77 4.37 27.86
C GLY A 581 35.79 3.67 26.96
N THR A 582 35.77 3.89 25.64
CA THR A 582 36.92 4.31 24.81
C THR A 582 36.61 4.36 23.31
N SER A 583 37.24 5.35 22.69
CA SER A 583 37.28 5.78 21.30
C SER A 583 38.07 4.89 20.34
N GLY A 584 37.70 4.89 19.07
CA GLY A 584 38.58 4.55 17.95
C GLY A 584 37.94 4.90 16.61
N GLY A 585 38.56 5.81 15.85
CA GLY A 585 38.09 6.24 14.52
C GLY A 585 38.98 5.79 13.37
N ILE A 586 38.52 6.15 12.15
CA ILE A 586 39.22 6.48 10.89
C ILE A 586 38.95 5.57 9.66
N ALA A 587 38.48 6.26 8.58
CA ALA A 587 38.60 6.07 7.12
C ALA A 587 37.90 4.86 6.46
N LEU A 588 37.01 4.97 5.45
CA LEU A 588 36.82 5.87 4.28
C LEU A 588 37.99 5.84 3.28
N VAL A 589 37.90 4.98 2.25
CA VAL A 589 38.24 5.22 0.80
C VAL A 589 37.95 3.92 0.02
N ALA A 590 36.87 3.84 -0.76
CA ALA A 590 36.73 2.87 -1.88
C ALA A 590 35.55 3.22 -2.82
N SER A 591 35.53 4.41 -3.43
CA SER A 591 34.43 4.81 -4.34
C SER A 591 34.85 5.25 -5.74
N CYS A 592 36.15 5.17 -6.10
CA CYS A 592 36.64 5.67 -7.39
C CYS A 592 36.93 4.58 -8.45
N ILE A 593 36.70 3.29 -8.15
CA ILE A 593 37.05 2.20 -9.09
C ILE A 593 35.85 1.72 -9.93
N TRP A 594 34.60 1.96 -9.48
CA TRP A 594 33.40 1.50 -10.18
C TRP A 594 32.98 2.37 -11.37
N ILE A 595 33.22 3.68 -11.32
CA ILE A 595 32.83 4.62 -12.38
C ILE A 595 33.66 4.41 -13.65
N THR A 596 34.93 4.02 -13.53
CA THR A 596 35.79 3.76 -14.69
C THR A 596 35.38 2.49 -15.45
N PHE A 597 34.83 1.48 -14.76
CA PHE A 597 34.40 0.24 -15.40
C PHE A 597 33.12 0.42 -16.24
N ILE A 598 32.22 1.29 -15.79
CA ILE A 598 30.96 1.61 -16.50
C ILE A 598 31.24 2.44 -17.75
N ILE A 599 32.12 3.45 -17.66
CA ILE A 599 32.48 4.30 -18.81
C ILE A 599 33.22 3.51 -19.88
N VAL A 600 34.12 2.58 -19.50
CA VAL A 600 34.83 1.72 -20.47
C VAL A 600 33.89 0.73 -21.14
N SER A 601 32.88 0.23 -20.43
CA SER A 601 31.89 -0.71 -21.00
C SER A 601 30.98 -0.02 -22.00
N VAL A 602 30.50 1.19 -21.69
CA VAL A 602 29.67 2.00 -22.61
C VAL A 602 30.47 2.45 -23.84
N ALA A 603 31.74 2.85 -23.67
CA ALA A 603 32.60 3.22 -24.79
C ALA A 603 32.95 2.04 -25.72
N ALA A 604 33.19 0.85 -25.16
CA ALA A 604 33.44 -0.37 -25.94
C ALA A 604 32.21 -0.83 -26.72
N ILE A 605 31.00 -0.61 -26.20
CA ILE A 605 29.73 -0.97 -26.85
C ILE A 605 29.41 -0.02 -28.02
N LEU A 606 29.72 1.27 -27.86
CA LEU A 606 29.56 2.27 -28.93
C LEU A 606 30.57 2.09 -30.06
N LEU A 607 31.79 1.62 -29.77
CA LEU A 607 32.83 1.30 -30.77
C LEU A 607 32.56 0.03 -31.59
N VAL A 608 31.64 -0.83 -31.14
CA VAL A 608 31.23 -2.04 -31.89
C VAL A 608 30.03 -1.74 -32.81
N HIS A 609 29.37 -0.59 -32.64
CA HIS A 609 28.20 -0.17 -33.42
C HIS A 609 28.46 1.05 -34.33
N ALA A 610 29.68 1.61 -34.30
CA ALA A 610 30.22 2.52 -35.30
C ALA A 610 31.17 1.75 -36.23
#